data_AF-A0A9D1ZX04-F1
#
_entry.id   AF-A0A9D1ZX04-F1
#
_cell.length_a   1.000
_cell.length_b   1.000
_cell.length_c   1.000
_cell.angle_alpha   90.00
_cell.angle_beta   90.00
_cell.angle_gamma   90.00
#
_symmetry.space_group_name_H-M   'P 1'
#
loop_
_entity.id
_entity.type
_entity.pdbx_description
1 polymer ?
#
loop_
_entity_poly.entity_id
_entity_poly.type
_entity_poly.pdbx_seq_one_letter_code
_entity_poly.pdbx_strand_id
1 'polypeptide(L)'
;MENLIANLYHNEAFAGERVRSSVRYIMCHFADEDYLHDGSHCKIIERIYIDNCYRYKSVKGLAQELHIDGKALLECRRQYIRLFAKHFLSLKQKNKLDLILLHRALTGDTRKEDRGIFQKNDRF
;
A
#
# COMPACT_ATOMS: atom_id res chain seq x y z
N MET A 1 -6.15 -0.94 6.28
CA MET A 1 -6.02 -0.69 4.82
C MET A 1 -5.24 -1.82 4.16
N GLU A 2 -4.21 -2.32 4.85
CA GLU A 2 -3.32 -3.40 4.45
C GLU A 2 -4.07 -4.71 4.17
N ASN A 3 -4.98 -5.15 5.05
CA ASN A 3 -5.82 -6.33 4.79
C ASN A 3 -6.67 -6.18 3.52
N LEU A 4 -7.19 -4.99 3.23
CA LEU A 4 -7.97 -4.74 2.02
C LEU A 4 -7.06 -4.86 0.78
N ILE A 5 -5.88 -4.25 0.81
CA ILE A 5 -4.89 -4.34 -0.26
C ILE A 5 -4.47 -5.80 -0.48
N ALA A 6 -4.14 -6.54 0.59
CA ALA A 6 -3.74 -7.94 0.51
C ALA A 6 -4.87 -8.84 -0.02
N ASN A 7 -6.11 -8.64 0.43
CA ASN A 7 -7.26 -9.39 -0.10
C ASN A 7 -7.47 -9.12 -1.60
N LEU A 8 -7.30 -7.87 -2.04
CA LEU A 8 -7.38 -7.52 -3.46
C LEU A 8 -6.20 -8.06 -4.27
N TYR A 9 -5.00 -8.12 -3.67
CA TYR A 9 -3.81 -8.69 -4.30
C TYR A 9 -4.02 -10.15 -4.72
N HIS A 10 -4.75 -10.92 -3.90
CA HIS A 10 -5.08 -12.32 -4.19
C HIS A 10 -6.33 -12.53 -5.05
N ASN A 11 -6.99 -11.46 -5.49
CA ASN A 11 -8.19 -11.54 -6.31
C ASN A 11 -7.86 -11.31 -7.80
N GLU A 12 -8.54 -12.03 -8.69
CA GLU A 12 -8.32 -11.96 -10.15
C GLU A 12 -9.01 -10.77 -10.85
N ALA A 13 -9.79 -9.96 -10.13
CA ALA A 13 -10.43 -8.76 -10.68
C ALA A 13 -9.42 -7.70 -11.19
N PHE A 14 -9.86 -6.78 -12.06
CA PHE A 14 -9.03 -5.66 -12.58
C PHE A 14 -8.34 -4.83 -11.47
N ALA A 15 -9.03 -4.62 -10.34
CA ALA A 15 -8.44 -3.98 -9.17
C ALA A 15 -7.23 -4.78 -8.63
N GLY A 16 -7.27 -6.10 -8.69
CA GLY A 16 -6.20 -7.00 -8.27
C GLY A 16 -4.94 -6.89 -9.12
N GLU A 17 -5.05 -6.69 -10.44
CA GLU A 17 -3.86 -6.45 -11.29
C GLU A 17 -3.16 -5.13 -10.95
N ARG A 18 -3.92 -4.05 -10.81
CA ARG A 18 -3.36 -2.74 -10.42
C ARG A 18 -2.78 -2.77 -9.00
N VAL A 19 -3.41 -3.50 -8.08
CA VAL A 19 -2.87 -3.75 -6.74
C VAL A 19 -1.55 -4.52 -6.81
N ARG A 20 -1.48 -5.63 -7.56
CA ARG A 20 -0.25 -6.42 -7.74
C ARG A 20 0.89 -5.59 -8.32
N SER A 21 0.59 -4.77 -9.34
CA SER A 21 1.55 -3.84 -9.92
C SER A 21 2.09 -2.83 -8.89
N SER A 22 1.20 -2.23 -8.09
CA SER A 22 1.61 -1.30 -7.02
C SER A 22 2.39 -1.96 -5.90
N VAL A 23 2.06 -3.19 -5.49
CA VAL A 23 2.87 -3.93 -4.51
C VAL A 23 4.26 -4.20 -5.07
N ARG A 24 4.36 -4.65 -6.33
CA ARG A 24 5.65 -4.89 -7.00
C ARG A 24 6.50 -3.62 -7.08
N TYR A 25 5.89 -2.47 -7.40
CA TYR A 25 6.59 -1.19 -7.40
C TYR A 25 7.22 -0.86 -6.03
N ILE A 26 6.50 -1.06 -4.94
CA ILE A 26 7.01 -0.81 -3.58
C ILE A 26 8.15 -1.78 -3.26
N MET A 27 8.03 -3.06 -3.60
CA MET A 27 9.11 -4.03 -3.42
C MET A 27 10.37 -3.60 -4.18
N CYS A 28 10.24 -3.22 -5.45
CA CYS A 28 11.37 -2.73 -6.24
C CYS A 28 11.97 -1.43 -5.66
N HIS A 29 11.14 -0.53 -5.13
CA HIS A 29 11.62 0.72 -4.51
C HIS A 29 12.53 0.45 -3.30
N PHE A 30 12.24 -0.57 -2.51
CA PHE A 30 13.02 -0.92 -1.33
C PHE A 30 14.06 -2.02 -1.56
N ALA A 31 14.05 -2.70 -2.71
CA ALA A 31 15.03 -3.73 -3.04
C ALA A 31 16.47 -3.19 -3.04
N ASP A 32 16.66 -1.93 -3.43
CA ASP A 32 17.96 -1.24 -3.42
C ASP A 32 18.30 -0.62 -2.04
N GLU A 33 17.29 -0.36 -1.19
CA GLU A 33 17.45 0.25 0.14
C GLU A 33 17.70 -0.78 1.25
N ASP A 34 17.38 -2.06 1.03
CA ASP A 34 17.52 -3.15 2.02
C ASP A 34 18.99 -3.36 2.46
N TYR A 35 19.98 -3.01 1.63
CA TYR A 35 21.40 -3.07 2.00
C TYR A 35 21.84 -1.93 2.95
N LEU A 36 21.09 -0.81 3.01
CA LEU A 36 21.50 0.42 3.70
C LEU A 36 20.98 0.54 5.14
N HIS A 37 19.99 -0.27 5.55
CA HIS A 37 19.18 0.05 6.74
C HIS A 37 18.93 -1.09 7.74
N ASP A 38 19.63 -2.23 7.68
CA ASP A 38 19.47 -3.37 8.63
C ASP A 38 18.01 -3.85 8.77
N GLY A 39 17.16 -3.55 7.79
CA GLY A 39 15.74 -3.88 7.77
C GLY A 39 15.41 -4.52 6.43
N SER A 40 14.84 -5.73 6.47
CA SER A 40 14.33 -6.36 5.25
C SER A 40 12.95 -5.78 4.92
N HIS A 41 12.91 -4.57 4.36
CA HIS A 41 11.66 -3.93 3.91
C HIS A 41 10.91 -4.87 2.95
N CYS A 42 11.63 -5.55 2.05
CA CYS A 42 11.04 -6.58 1.19
C CYS A 42 10.33 -7.66 2.00
N LYS A 43 10.97 -8.21 3.03
CA LYS A 43 10.36 -9.23 3.92
C LYS A 43 9.13 -8.69 4.65
N ILE A 44 9.15 -7.43 5.10
CA ILE A 44 7.97 -6.81 5.74
C ILE A 44 6.83 -6.70 4.72
N ILE A 45 7.09 -6.22 3.51
CA ILE A 45 6.10 -6.06 2.44
C ILE A 45 5.51 -7.42 2.05
N GLU A 46 6.35 -8.43 1.88
CA GLU A 46 5.93 -9.82 1.61
C GLU A 46 4.99 -10.32 2.70
N ARG A 47 5.41 -10.24 3.99
CA ARG A 47 4.58 -10.67 5.11
C ARG A 47 3.23 -9.95 5.15
N ILE A 48 3.21 -8.65 4.89
CA ILE A 48 1.99 -7.84 5.01
C ILE A 48 1.03 -8.09 3.85
N TYR A 49 1.51 -8.03 2.60
CA TYR A 49 0.66 -7.95 1.42
C TYR A 49 0.59 -9.25 0.62
N ILE A 50 1.66 -10.05 0.58
CA ILE A 50 1.70 -11.33 -0.16
C ILE A 50 1.27 -12.48 0.74
N ASP A 51 1.74 -12.54 1.99
CA ASP A 51 1.30 -13.57 2.93
C ASP A 51 -0.01 -13.21 3.63
N ASN A 52 -0.47 -11.95 3.47
CA ASN A 52 -1.65 -11.41 4.14
C ASN A 52 -1.65 -11.67 5.66
N CYS A 53 -0.48 -11.50 6.31
CA CYS A 53 -0.31 -11.90 7.73
C CYS A 53 -1.32 -11.24 8.66
N TYR A 54 -1.75 -10.00 8.37
CA TYR A 54 -2.71 -9.27 9.18
C TYR A 54 -4.14 -9.82 9.12
N ARG A 55 -4.40 -10.83 8.29
CA ARG A 55 -5.62 -11.64 8.38
C ARG A 55 -5.69 -12.46 9.67
N TYR A 56 -4.54 -12.88 10.20
CA TYR A 56 -4.47 -13.82 11.33
C TYR A 56 -3.53 -13.39 12.47
N LYS A 57 -2.70 -12.37 12.24
CA LYS A 57 -1.65 -11.95 13.16
C LYS A 57 -1.82 -10.49 13.54
N SER A 58 -1.50 -10.14 14.77
CA SER A 58 -1.47 -8.75 15.24
C SER A 58 -0.17 -8.05 14.84
N VAL A 59 -0.15 -6.72 14.94
CA VAL A 59 1.07 -5.91 14.77
C VAL A 59 2.18 -6.37 15.71
N LYS A 60 1.85 -6.66 16.98
CA LYS A 60 2.81 -7.14 17.97
C LYS A 60 3.39 -8.49 17.57
N GLY A 61 2.55 -9.41 17.10
CA GLY A 61 3.01 -10.74 16.66
C GLY A 61 3.94 -10.66 15.45
N LEU A 62 3.63 -9.79 14.48
CA LEU A 62 4.50 -9.62 13.31
C LEU A 62 5.82 -8.93 13.67
N ALA A 63 5.79 -7.91 14.53
CA ALA A 63 7.00 -7.23 14.99
C ALA A 63 7.97 -8.19 15.70
N GLN A 64 7.44 -9.08 16.55
CA GLN A 64 8.23 -10.11 17.23
C GLN A 64 8.88 -11.09 16.26
N GLU A 65 8.14 -11.59 15.26
CA GLU A 65 8.67 -12.53 14.27
C GLU A 65 9.75 -11.88 13.37
N LEU A 66 9.57 -10.62 13.04
CA LEU A 66 10.52 -9.88 12.23
C LEU A 66 11.68 -9.30 13.04
N HIS A 67 11.69 -9.49 14.36
CA HIS A 67 12.69 -8.94 15.28
C HIS A 67 12.88 -7.42 15.13
N ILE A 68 11.78 -6.69 14.89
CA ILE A 68 11.76 -5.23 14.75
C ILE A 68 10.93 -4.58 15.85
N ASP A 69 11.26 -3.34 16.18
CA ASP A 69 10.45 -2.55 17.10
C ASP A 69 9.06 -2.28 16.51
N GLY A 70 8.03 -2.30 17.37
CA GLY A 70 6.65 -2.08 16.96
C GLY A 70 6.40 -0.69 16.36
N LYS A 71 7.09 0.35 16.84
CA LYS A 71 6.98 1.70 16.28
C LYS A 71 7.65 1.77 14.91
N ALA A 72 8.81 1.12 14.75
CA ALA A 72 9.49 1.01 13.46
C ALA A 72 8.61 0.32 12.42
N LEU A 73 7.96 -0.80 12.78
CA LEU A 73 7.00 -1.49 11.91
C LEU A 73 5.82 -0.59 11.52
N LEU A 74 5.26 0.17 12.47
CA LEU A 74 4.14 1.09 12.21
C LEU A 74 4.53 2.22 11.26
N GLU A 75 5.75 2.74 11.37
CA GLU A 75 6.24 3.77 10.46
C GLU A 75 6.50 3.21 9.06
N CYS A 76 7.15 2.04 8.95
CA CYS A 76 7.34 1.35 7.67
C CYS A 76 6.01 1.15 6.94
N ARG A 77 4.99 0.63 7.63
CA ARG A 77 3.64 0.47 7.08
C ARG A 77 3.06 1.77 6.54
N ARG A 78 3.20 2.86 7.29
CA ARG A 78 2.69 4.17 6.87
C ARG A 78 3.38 4.63 5.59
N GLN A 79 4.68 4.42 5.48
CA GLN A 79 5.44 4.76 4.27
C GLN A 79 5.04 3.89 3.09
N TYR A 80 4.87 2.57 3.29
CA TYR A 80 4.43 1.65 2.25
C TYR A 80 3.05 2.02 1.71
N ILE A 81 2.09 2.29 2.59
CA ILE A 81 0.74 2.70 2.16
C ILE A 81 0.77 4.03 1.40
N ARG A 82 1.61 4.99 1.81
CA ARG A 82 1.75 6.27 1.08
C ARG A 82 2.35 6.08 -0.30
N LEU A 83 3.38 5.25 -0.41
CA LEU A 83 4.02 4.93 -1.68
C LEU A 83 3.06 4.15 -2.58
N PHE A 84 2.32 3.19 -2.01
CA PHE A 84 1.22 2.49 -2.64
C PHE A 84 0.20 3.46 -3.21
N ALA A 85 -0.31 4.38 -2.39
CA ALA A 85 -1.32 5.35 -2.82
C ALA A 85 -0.84 6.20 -3.99
N LYS A 86 0.41 6.68 -3.94
CA LYS A 86 1.02 7.49 -5.00
C LYS A 86 1.05 6.74 -6.32
N HIS A 87 1.54 5.50 -6.32
CA HIS A 87 1.61 4.68 -7.53
C HIS A 87 0.22 4.24 -8.00
N PHE A 88 -0.59 3.72 -7.09
CA PHE A 88 -1.93 3.20 -7.40
C PHE A 88 -2.85 4.28 -7.95
N LEU A 89 -2.81 5.51 -7.45
CA LEU A 89 -3.67 6.62 -7.92
C LEU A 89 -2.98 7.51 -8.97
N SER A 90 -1.75 7.20 -9.37
CA SER A 90 -0.94 8.02 -10.29
C SER A 90 -0.82 9.49 -9.85
N LEU A 91 -0.60 9.73 -8.54
CA LEU A 91 -0.59 11.08 -7.97
C LEU A 91 0.75 11.79 -8.23
N LYS A 92 0.65 13.04 -8.72
CA LYS A 92 1.82 13.92 -8.93
C LYS A 92 2.34 14.53 -7.62
N GLN A 93 1.47 14.80 -6.65
CA GLN A 93 1.83 15.40 -5.35
C GLN A 93 1.19 14.64 -4.19
N LYS A 94 1.85 14.66 -3.03
CA LYS A 94 1.33 14.06 -1.79
C LYS A 94 0.36 15.03 -1.11
N ASN A 95 -0.88 14.61 -0.88
CA ASN A 95 -1.86 15.38 -0.13
C ASN A 95 -2.42 14.55 1.06
N LYS A 96 -2.93 15.22 2.09
CA LYS A 96 -3.56 14.56 3.26
C LYS A 96 -4.73 13.66 2.86
N LEU A 97 -5.37 13.93 1.72
CA LEU A 97 -6.54 13.20 1.23
C LEU A 97 -6.19 11.91 0.48
N ASP A 98 -4.92 11.65 0.16
CA ASP A 98 -4.51 10.53 -0.69
C ASP A 98 -4.94 9.16 -0.12
N LEU A 99 -4.90 9.01 1.21
CA LEU A 99 -5.32 7.77 1.87
C LEU A 99 -6.84 7.57 1.83
N ILE A 100 -7.61 8.66 1.87
CA ILE A 100 -9.07 8.60 1.74
C ILE A 100 -9.45 8.23 0.31
N LEU A 101 -8.80 8.85 -0.68
CA LEU A 101 -8.98 8.52 -2.09
C LEU A 101 -8.58 7.07 -2.38
N LEU A 102 -7.48 6.61 -1.80
CA LEU A 102 -7.04 5.23 -1.92
C LEU A 102 -8.09 4.27 -1.35
N HIS A 103 -8.60 4.54 -0.14
CA HIS A 103 -9.64 3.72 0.46
C HIS A 103 -10.86 3.59 -0.45
N ARG A 104 -11.39 4.71 -0.95
CA ARG A 104 -12.55 4.72 -1.85
C ARG A 104 -12.30 3.94 -3.13
N ALA A 105 -11.14 4.13 -3.74
CA ALA A 105 -10.77 3.44 -4.98
C ALA A 105 -10.66 1.92 -4.77
N LEU A 106 -10.16 1.47 -3.62
CA LEU A 106 -10.03 0.04 -3.30
C LEU A 106 -11.37 -0.61 -2.91
N THR A 107 -12.29 0.14 -2.28
CA THR A 107 -13.62 -0.40 -1.91
C THR A 107 -14.67 -0.25 -3.00
N GLY A 108 -14.35 0.39 -4.12
CA GLY A 108 -15.32 0.71 -5.16
C GLY A 108 -16.41 1.70 -4.70
N ASP A 109 -16.16 2.43 -3.61
CA ASP A 109 -17.09 3.43 -3.07
C ASP A 109 -16.94 4.74 -3.85
N THR A 110 -17.39 4.70 -5.10
CA THR A 110 -17.59 5.89 -5.92
C THR A 110 -18.97 6.45 -5.59
N ARG A 111 -19.06 7.35 -4.61
CA ARG A 111 -20.23 8.25 -4.56
C ARG A 111 -20.31 8.95 -5.93
N LYS A 112 -21.48 8.92 -6.55
CA LYS A 112 -21.74 9.40 -7.93
C LYS A 112 -21.36 10.87 -8.20
N GLU A 113 -20.90 11.62 -7.21
CA GLU A 113 -20.58 13.05 -7.28
C GLU A 113 -19.14 13.38 -7.71
N ASP A 114 -18.21 12.42 -7.73
CA ASP A 114 -16.79 12.70 -8.00
C ASP A 114 -16.41 12.85 -9.50
N ARG A 115 -17.39 12.88 -10.42
CA ARG A 115 -17.14 13.14 -11.86
C ARG A 115 -16.47 14.49 -12.13
N GLY A 116 -16.49 15.42 -11.16
CA GLY A 116 -15.84 16.72 -11.28
C GLY A 116 -14.35 16.76 -10.91
N ILE A 117 -13.82 15.73 -10.22
CA ILE A 117 -12.42 15.74 -9.74
C ILE A 117 -11.46 15.12 -10.77
N PHE A 118 -11.89 14.08 -11.47
CA PHE A 118 -11.06 13.39 -12.47
C PHE A 118 -11.05 14.05 -13.86
N GLN A 119 -11.92 15.03 -14.15
CA GLN A 119 -11.94 15.74 -15.43
C GLN A 119 -11.04 16.99 -15.50
N LYS A 120 -10.41 17.42 -14.39
CA LYS A 120 -9.72 18.72 -14.35
C LYS A 120 -8.21 18.72 -14.59
N ASN A 121 -7.59 17.59 -14.93
CA ASN A 121 -6.13 17.55 -15.15
C ASN A 121 -5.68 17.34 -16.61
N ASP A 122 -6.60 17.37 -17.59
CA ASP A 122 -6.26 17.35 -19.02
C ASP A 122 -6.37 18.73 -19.68
N ARG A 123 -5.80 19.77 -19.06
CA ARG A 123 -5.48 21.00 -19.80
C ARG A 123 -4.10 21.54 -19.43
N PHE A 124 -3.31 21.68 -20.49
CA PHE A 124 -2.00 22.31 -20.67
C PHE A 124 -0.80 21.38 -20.54
#